data_AF-A0A0A9VVI0-F1
#
_entry.id   AF-A0A0A9VVI0-F1
#
_cell.length_a   1.000
_cell.length_b   1.000
_cell.length_c   1.000
_cell.angle_alpha   90.00
_cell.angle_beta   90.00
_cell.angle_gamma   90.00
#
_symmetry.space_group_name_H-M   'P 1'
#
loop_
_entity.id
_entity.type
_entity.pdbx_description
1 polymer ?
#
loop_
_entity_poly.entity_id
_entity_poly.type
_entity_poly.pdbx_seq_one_letter_code
_entity_poly.pdbx_strand_id
1 'polypeptide(L)'
;MVDNRSIIPMEIFRTDEFYVLMNNESSLWCNRLTGEIEAKPGWELANSGDPECLGVFYGLIGKVDFQGEGEARLLLVKETDPVGSLPDGREVVKIRSIAFLHICGPEITAAELGLRSCKKHKGGSLNVFELPQKASLAKTWGSIKSATSSIKNTTQHAAAMATYQVKSGLKKDIKEKEKFEKRILDELSRIFTDTDSFYFCVGPPGSKQCDLTNCLQKQSPDASIDDRFFWNKYMLKDIIEMNNELANAWVLPIIQGYVQIEHCNLEVDPLAFGSQMTEFITIGHNQSKEQAQSWYQVQKKRIGRRW
;
A
#
# COMPACT_ATOMS: atom_id res chain seq x y z
N MET A 1 -16.93 26.60 -9.85
CA MET A 1 -16.90 25.27 -10.49
C MET A 1 -15.53 25.04 -11.09
N VAL A 2 -14.64 24.40 -10.34
CA VAL A 2 -13.62 23.43 -10.80
C VAL A 2 -13.35 22.59 -9.57
N ASP A 3 -14.19 21.58 -9.36
CA ASP A 3 -13.93 20.53 -8.38
C ASP A 3 -13.20 19.41 -9.13
N ASN A 4 -11.90 19.28 -8.87
CA ASN A 4 -11.10 18.07 -9.11
C ASN A 4 -9.63 18.36 -8.79
N ARG A 5 -9.25 18.23 -7.52
CA ARG A 5 -7.92 17.68 -7.21
C ARG A 5 -8.10 16.30 -6.62
N SER A 6 -8.76 15.45 -7.42
CA SER A 6 -8.83 14.01 -7.20
C SER A 6 -7.41 13.47 -7.07
N ILE A 7 -7.17 12.68 -6.02
CA ILE A 7 -5.93 11.93 -5.81
C ILE A 7 -5.40 11.34 -7.13
N ILE A 8 -4.14 11.62 -7.43
CA ILE A 8 -3.53 11.17 -8.67
C ILE A 8 -3.18 9.68 -8.50
N PRO A 9 -3.72 8.79 -9.35
CA PRO A 9 -3.36 7.38 -9.29
C PRO A 9 -1.91 7.17 -9.74
N MET A 10 -1.21 6.34 -9.00
CA MET A 10 0.10 5.77 -9.35
C MET A 10 -0.11 4.46 -10.09
N GLU A 11 0.88 4.05 -10.88
CA GLU A 11 0.81 2.86 -11.74
C GLU A 11 1.86 1.85 -11.30
N ILE A 12 1.53 0.55 -11.38
CA ILE A 12 2.49 -0.53 -11.15
C ILE A 12 2.62 -1.39 -12.40
N PHE A 13 3.87 -1.71 -12.72
CA PHE A 13 4.24 -2.54 -13.85
C PHE A 13 5.11 -3.71 -13.41
N ARG A 14 5.12 -4.76 -14.22
CA ARG A 14 5.96 -5.93 -14.08
C ARG A 14 6.80 -6.11 -15.33
N THR A 15 8.10 -6.28 -15.13
CA THR A 15 9.04 -6.77 -16.15
C THR A 15 9.58 -8.13 -15.71
N ASP A 16 10.44 -8.74 -16.53
CA ASP A 16 11.08 -10.02 -16.20
C ASP A 16 11.88 -9.93 -14.88
N GLU A 17 12.53 -8.80 -14.62
CA GLU A 17 13.45 -8.63 -13.49
C GLU A 17 12.89 -7.75 -12.36
N PHE A 18 11.93 -6.86 -12.65
CA PHE A 18 11.50 -5.82 -11.71
C PHE A 18 9.98 -5.70 -11.59
N TYR A 19 9.53 -5.32 -10.39
CA TYR A 19 8.31 -4.54 -10.27
C TYR A 19 8.66 -3.06 -10.32
N VAL A 20 7.98 -2.31 -11.18
CA VAL A 20 8.21 -0.87 -11.36
C VAL A 20 6.98 -0.12 -10.88
N LEU A 21 7.11 0.60 -9.77
CA LEU A 21 6.10 1.53 -9.29
C LEU A 21 6.40 2.88 -9.91
N MET A 22 5.40 3.48 -10.56
CA MET A 22 5.53 4.79 -11.19
C MET A 22 4.55 5.79 -10.58
N ASN A 23 5.07 6.96 -10.23
CA ASN A 23 4.28 8.15 -9.99
C ASN A 23 4.54 9.16 -11.13
N ASN A 24 4.02 10.39 -11.02
CA ASN A 24 4.19 11.39 -12.09
C ASN A 24 5.60 12.01 -12.17
N GLU A 25 6.44 11.82 -11.16
CA GLU A 25 7.75 12.49 -11.00
C GLU A 25 8.92 11.50 -11.10
N SER A 26 8.78 10.30 -10.53
CA SER A 26 9.82 9.29 -10.43
C SER A 26 9.26 7.86 -10.46
N SER A 27 10.16 6.88 -10.44
CA SER A 27 9.85 5.45 -10.40
C SER A 27 10.67 4.75 -9.32
N LEU A 28 10.08 3.76 -8.66
CA LEU A 28 10.79 2.78 -7.83
C LEU A 28 10.84 1.45 -8.55
N TRP A 29 12.04 0.89 -8.66
CA TRP A 29 12.31 -0.39 -9.27
C TRP A 29 12.68 -1.37 -8.17
N CYS A 30 11.85 -2.38 -8.01
CA CYS A 30 12.01 -3.41 -6.98
C CYS A 30 12.47 -4.70 -7.68
N ASN A 31 13.70 -5.12 -7.42
CA ASN A 31 14.26 -6.32 -8.02
C ASN A 31 13.51 -7.55 -7.49
N ARG A 32 12.96 -8.36 -8.39
CA ARG A 32 12.13 -9.53 -8.07
C ARG A 32 12.90 -10.71 -7.49
N LEU A 33 14.23 -10.69 -7.57
CA LEU A 33 15.12 -11.73 -7.04
C LEU A 33 15.74 -11.31 -5.71
N THR A 34 16.31 -10.10 -5.65
CA THR A 34 17.05 -9.63 -4.47
C THR A 34 16.18 -8.85 -3.48
N GLY A 35 15.06 -8.29 -3.93
CA GLY A 35 14.20 -7.43 -3.13
C GLY A 35 14.74 -6.01 -2.95
N GLU A 36 15.88 -5.69 -3.56
CA GLU A 36 16.47 -4.36 -3.54
C GLU A 36 15.58 -3.36 -4.29
N ILE A 37 15.52 -2.14 -3.76
CA ILE A 37 14.73 -1.05 -4.31
C ILE A 37 15.68 0.05 -4.76
N GLU A 38 15.48 0.56 -5.97
CA GLU A 38 16.21 1.70 -6.50
C GLU A 38 15.25 2.75 -7.08
N ALA A 39 15.60 4.03 -6.96
CA ALA A 39 14.82 5.14 -7.51
C ALA A 39 15.40 5.63 -8.83
N LYS A 40 14.56 5.71 -9.86
CA LYS A 40 14.93 6.17 -11.21
C LYS A 40 13.94 7.20 -11.75
N PRO A 41 14.34 8.03 -12.73
CA PRO A 41 13.41 8.93 -13.41
C PRO A 41 12.25 8.17 -14.08
N GLY A 42 11.06 8.77 -14.14
CA GLY A 42 9.87 8.09 -14.68
C GLY A 42 9.96 7.68 -16.15
N TRP A 43 10.86 8.30 -16.93
CA TRP A 43 11.07 7.94 -18.34
C TRP A 43 11.86 6.64 -18.54
N GLU A 44 12.50 6.10 -17.50
CA GLU A 44 13.32 4.89 -17.60
C GLU A 44 12.52 3.66 -18.04
N LEU A 45 11.22 3.60 -17.69
CA LEU A 45 10.35 2.49 -18.07
C LEU A 45 10.24 2.33 -19.60
N ALA A 46 10.41 3.41 -20.38
CA ALA A 46 10.39 3.33 -21.84
C ALA A 46 11.51 2.44 -22.41
N ASN A 47 12.58 2.20 -21.65
CA ASN A 47 13.71 1.37 -22.02
C ASN A 47 13.60 -0.08 -21.50
N SER A 48 12.49 -0.44 -20.85
CA SER A 48 12.37 -1.66 -20.03
C SER A 48 11.77 -2.87 -20.73
N GLY A 49 11.66 -2.84 -22.06
CA GLY A 49 11.05 -3.92 -22.85
C GLY A 49 9.53 -3.78 -22.95
N ASP A 50 8.82 -4.88 -22.68
CA ASP A 50 7.34 -4.96 -22.73
C ASP A 50 6.75 -5.11 -21.32
N PRO A 51 6.64 -4.02 -20.54
CA PRO A 51 6.15 -4.08 -19.16
C PRO A 51 4.65 -4.37 -19.11
N GLU A 52 4.25 -5.35 -18.30
CA GLU A 52 2.85 -5.63 -18.02
C GLU A 52 2.30 -4.68 -16.94
N CYS A 53 1.22 -3.95 -17.24
CA CYS A 53 0.56 -3.09 -16.26
C CYS A 53 -0.30 -3.91 -15.29
N LEU A 54 0.01 -3.89 -13.99
CA LEU A 54 -0.72 -4.61 -12.95
C LEU A 54 -1.87 -3.80 -12.33
N GLY A 55 -1.97 -2.51 -12.64
CA GLY A 55 -3.08 -1.65 -12.23
C GLY A 55 -2.63 -0.32 -11.59
N VAL A 56 -3.57 0.31 -10.89
CA VAL A 56 -3.36 1.60 -10.21
C VAL A 56 -3.55 1.50 -8.69
N PHE A 57 -2.77 2.31 -7.98
CA PHE A 57 -2.80 2.47 -6.53
C PHE A 57 -2.64 3.95 -6.16
N TYR A 58 -2.78 4.29 -4.88
CA TYR A 58 -2.91 5.69 -4.43
C TYR A 58 -1.80 6.17 -3.50
N GLY A 59 -0.87 5.30 -3.15
CA GLY A 59 0.26 5.61 -2.27
C GLY A 59 1.00 4.34 -1.86
N LEU A 60 2.30 4.48 -1.61
CA LEU A 60 3.13 3.43 -1.04
C LEU A 60 3.12 3.56 0.48
N ILE A 61 2.63 2.55 1.20
CA ILE A 61 2.70 2.51 2.66
C ILE A 61 4.12 2.15 3.09
N GLY A 62 4.72 1.17 2.40
CA GLY A 62 6.12 0.77 2.58
C GLY A 62 6.29 -0.74 2.53
N LYS A 63 7.50 -1.20 2.86
CA LYS A 63 7.91 -2.59 2.92
C LYS A 63 7.64 -3.17 4.31
N VAL A 64 7.11 -4.39 4.37
CA VAL A 64 7.04 -5.20 5.59
C VAL A 64 7.83 -6.48 5.41
N ASP A 65 8.69 -6.76 6.37
CA ASP A 65 9.46 -7.99 6.46
C ASP A 65 8.91 -8.84 7.61
N PHE A 66 8.69 -10.13 7.36
CA PHE A 66 8.28 -11.07 8.40
C PHE A 66 9.53 -11.67 9.01
N GLN A 67 9.90 -11.20 10.21
CA GLN A 67 11.10 -11.63 10.95
C GLN A 67 11.45 -13.10 10.72
N GLY A 68 12.62 -13.37 10.11
CA GLY A 68 13.06 -14.70 9.67
C GLY A 68 13.44 -14.75 8.19
N GLU A 69 13.44 -15.93 7.56
CA GLU A 69 13.63 -16.11 6.11
C GLU A 69 12.39 -15.72 5.27
N GLY A 70 11.40 -15.04 5.86
CA GLY A 70 10.14 -14.66 5.18
C GLY A 70 10.37 -13.68 4.05
N GLU A 71 9.54 -13.74 3.01
CA GLU A 71 9.67 -12.84 1.87
C GLU A 71 8.98 -11.50 2.15
N ALA A 72 9.67 -10.40 1.86
CA ALA A 72 9.16 -9.05 1.99
C ALA A 72 7.90 -8.80 1.15
N ARG A 73 7.03 -7.91 1.63
CA ARG A 73 5.85 -7.42 0.89
C ARG A 73 5.86 -5.90 0.82
N LEU A 74 5.50 -5.34 -0.34
CA LEU A 74 5.12 -3.92 -0.41
C LEU A 74 3.64 -3.77 -0.14
N LEU A 75 3.31 -2.81 0.73
CA LEU A 75 1.94 -2.43 1.04
C LEU A 75 1.55 -1.21 0.21
N LEU A 76 0.51 -1.36 -0.59
CA LEU A 76 0.00 -0.32 -1.50
C LEU A 76 -1.38 0.14 -1.03
N VAL A 77 -1.65 1.45 -1.07
CA VAL A 77 -2.99 1.99 -0.84
C VAL A 77 -3.86 1.66 -2.05
N LYS A 78 -4.83 0.75 -1.86
CA LYS A 78 -5.68 0.25 -2.94
C LYS A 78 -6.93 1.11 -3.14
N GLU A 79 -7.58 1.53 -2.06
CA GLU A 79 -8.75 2.41 -2.11
C GLU A 79 -8.70 3.46 -1.01
N THR A 80 -9.29 4.62 -1.29
CA THR A 80 -9.41 5.74 -0.35
C THR A 80 -10.81 6.34 -0.39
N ASP A 81 -11.22 6.97 0.71
CA ASP A 81 -12.43 7.79 0.79
C ASP A 81 -12.02 9.24 1.14
N PRO A 82 -12.64 10.27 0.53
CA PRO A 82 -12.38 11.65 0.88
C PRO A 82 -12.89 11.98 2.29
N VAL A 83 -12.12 12.77 3.03
CA VAL A 83 -12.52 13.31 4.34
C VAL A 83 -12.93 14.77 4.21
N GLY A 84 -12.14 15.57 3.48
CA GLY A 84 -12.41 16.98 3.20
C GLY A 84 -11.15 17.81 3.10
N SER A 85 -11.33 19.12 2.97
CA SER A 85 -10.24 20.09 2.80
C SER A 85 -9.88 20.77 4.12
N LEU A 86 -8.59 20.85 4.44
CA LEU A 86 -8.06 21.71 5.49
C LEU A 86 -8.21 23.20 5.13
N PRO A 87 -8.19 24.13 6.10
CA PRO A 87 -8.36 25.57 5.84
C PRO A 87 -7.35 26.19 4.86
N ASP A 88 -6.17 25.58 4.73
CA ASP A 88 -5.09 25.93 3.81
C ASP A 88 -5.26 25.34 2.39
N GLY A 89 -6.33 24.59 2.14
CA GLY A 89 -6.69 24.02 0.85
C GLY A 89 -6.11 22.63 0.57
N ARG A 90 -5.49 22.00 1.56
CA ARG A 90 -5.00 20.63 1.46
C ARG A 90 -6.10 19.61 1.65
N GLU A 91 -6.10 18.55 0.85
CA GLU A 91 -7.14 17.52 0.86
C GLU A 91 -6.72 16.34 1.72
N VAL A 92 -7.57 15.95 2.67
CA VAL A 92 -7.36 14.78 3.52
C VAL A 92 -8.19 13.62 3.00
N VAL A 93 -7.56 12.45 2.90
CA VAL A 93 -8.21 11.19 2.55
C VAL A 93 -7.96 10.14 3.61
N LYS A 94 -8.91 9.22 3.74
CA LYS A 94 -8.83 8.03 4.59
C LYS A 94 -8.47 6.82 3.71
N ILE A 95 -7.59 5.95 4.21
CA ILE A 95 -7.28 4.66 3.57
C ILE A 95 -8.44 3.69 3.87
N ARG A 96 -9.04 3.12 2.82
CA ARG A 96 -10.15 2.15 2.93
C ARG A 96 -9.69 0.71 2.78
N SER A 97 -8.71 0.46 1.92
CA SER A 97 -8.14 -0.87 1.74
C SER A 97 -6.72 -0.79 1.19
N ILE A 98 -5.99 -1.88 1.38
CA ILE A 98 -4.60 -2.04 0.94
C ILE A 98 -4.45 -3.27 0.04
N ALA A 99 -3.38 -3.30 -0.74
CA ALA A 99 -2.94 -4.47 -1.52
C ALA A 99 -1.50 -4.85 -1.12
N PHE A 100 -1.17 -6.13 -1.24
CA PHE A 100 0.14 -6.68 -0.92
C PHE A 100 0.84 -7.17 -2.18
N LEU A 101 1.97 -6.56 -2.52
CA LEU A 101 2.83 -7.03 -3.59
C LEU A 101 3.94 -7.92 -3.02
N HIS A 102 4.07 -9.12 -3.58
CA HIS A 102 5.17 -10.04 -3.28
C HIS A 102 6.41 -9.57 -4.04
N ILE A 103 7.47 -9.15 -3.34
CA ILE A 103 8.67 -8.61 -4.01
C ILE A 103 9.47 -9.77 -4.63
N CYS A 104 10.02 -10.62 -3.77
CA CYS A 104 10.54 -11.92 -4.12
C CYS A 104 9.43 -12.92 -3.82
N GLY A 105 9.08 -13.78 -4.79
CA GLY A 105 8.02 -14.77 -4.61
C GLY A 105 7.38 -15.23 -5.92
N PRO A 106 6.32 -16.04 -5.85
CA PRO A 106 5.56 -16.45 -7.02
C PRO A 106 5.06 -15.24 -7.80
N GLU A 107 4.98 -15.39 -9.13
CA GLU A 107 4.42 -14.36 -9.97
C GLU A 107 2.98 -14.05 -9.58
N ILE A 108 2.72 -12.77 -9.28
CA ILE A 108 1.37 -12.27 -9.02
C ILE A 108 0.79 -11.67 -10.29
N THR A 109 -0.41 -12.11 -10.63
CA THR A 109 -1.18 -11.55 -11.74
C THR A 109 -1.88 -10.26 -11.34
N ALA A 110 -2.27 -9.42 -12.31
CA ALA A 110 -3.06 -8.21 -12.04
C ALA A 110 -4.38 -8.52 -11.30
N ALA A 111 -4.99 -9.68 -11.58
CA ALA A 111 -6.22 -10.13 -10.94
C ALA A 111 -6.00 -10.49 -9.45
N GLU A 112 -4.89 -11.16 -9.13
CA GLU A 112 -4.53 -11.52 -7.74
C GLU A 112 -4.13 -10.31 -6.92
N LEU A 113 -3.39 -9.36 -7.51
CA LEU A 113 -3.06 -8.09 -6.85
C LEU A 113 -4.32 -7.25 -6.59
N GLY A 114 -5.35 -7.41 -7.43
CA GLY A 114 -6.69 -6.87 -7.22
C GLY A 114 -6.75 -5.34 -7.24
N LEU A 115 -5.82 -4.70 -7.96
CA LEU A 115 -5.84 -3.25 -8.20
C LEU A 115 -6.82 -2.90 -9.32
N ARG A 116 -7.23 -1.63 -9.38
CA ARG A 116 -8.06 -1.15 -10.49
C ARG A 116 -7.23 -1.10 -11.77
N SER A 117 -7.83 -1.47 -12.91
CA SER A 117 -7.13 -1.43 -14.20
C SER A 117 -6.75 0.01 -14.58
N CYS A 118 -5.53 0.19 -15.08
CA CYS A 118 -5.11 1.48 -15.62
C CYS A 118 -5.93 1.85 -16.86
N LYS A 119 -6.35 3.13 -16.96
CA LYS A 119 -7.08 3.66 -18.12
C LYS A 119 -6.21 3.75 -19.38
N LYS A 120 -4.91 4.00 -19.23
CA LYS A 120 -3.95 4.18 -20.34
C LYS A 120 -3.61 2.86 -21.03
N HIS A 121 -3.64 1.76 -20.28
CA HIS A 121 -3.20 0.43 -20.73
C HIS A 121 -4.35 -0.58 -20.76
N LYS A 122 -5.59 -0.10 -20.93
CA LYS A 122 -6.76 -0.97 -21.13
C LYS A 122 -6.64 -1.68 -22.47
N GLY A 123 -6.08 -2.90 -22.47
CA GLY A 123 -6.26 -3.84 -23.56
C GLY A 123 -4.98 -4.41 -24.18
N GLY A 124 -4.15 -5.06 -23.35
CA GLY A 124 -3.18 -6.05 -23.84
C GLY A 124 -3.78 -7.46 -23.99
N SER A 125 -5.10 -7.63 -23.86
CA SER A 125 -5.78 -8.88 -24.18
C SER A 125 -6.57 -8.69 -25.46
N LEU A 126 -5.92 -8.92 -26.59
CA LEU A 126 -6.63 -9.42 -27.75
C LEU A 126 -7.30 -10.72 -27.30
N ASN A 127 -8.63 -10.68 -27.20
CA ASN A 127 -9.47 -11.86 -27.17
C ASN A 127 -9.16 -12.68 -28.43
N VAL A 128 -8.27 -13.66 -28.29
CA VAL A 128 -8.16 -14.78 -29.21
C VAL A 128 -8.34 -16.02 -28.36
N PHE A 129 -9.49 -16.66 -28.57
CA PHE A 129 -9.88 -17.98 -28.09
C PHE A 129 -10.57 -18.07 -26.71
N GLU A 130 -11.83 -17.61 -26.65
CA GLU A 130 -12.86 -18.36 -25.93
C GLU A 130 -13.16 -19.64 -26.72
N LEU A 131 -12.66 -20.78 -26.23
CA LEU A 131 -13.21 -22.08 -26.59
C LEU A 131 -13.50 -22.85 -25.30
N PRO A 132 -14.77 -23.16 -25.00
CA PRO A 132 -15.12 -23.90 -23.79
C PRO A 132 -14.88 -25.40 -24.04
N GLN A 133 -13.78 -25.93 -23.50
CA GLN A 133 -13.63 -27.38 -23.33
C GLN A 133 -13.44 -27.74 -21.85
N LYS A 134 -14.58 -27.99 -21.20
CA LYS A 134 -14.65 -28.92 -20.07
C LYS A 134 -15.63 -30.03 -20.42
N ALA A 135 -15.13 -31.23 -20.66
CA ALA A 135 -15.75 -32.48 -20.20
C ALA A 135 -14.85 -33.71 -20.44
N SER A 136 -14.73 -34.51 -19.39
CA SER A 136 -14.08 -35.84 -19.32
C SER A 136 -12.54 -35.81 -19.34
N LEU A 137 -11.82 -36.41 -18.40
CA LEU A 137 -11.99 -37.77 -17.89
C LEU A 137 -11.71 -37.84 -16.38
N ALA A 138 -12.74 -38.22 -15.62
CA ALA A 138 -12.54 -38.97 -14.40
C ALA A 138 -12.28 -40.44 -14.75
N LYS A 139 -11.57 -41.13 -13.85
CA LYS A 139 -11.28 -42.58 -13.78
C LYS A 139 -9.91 -42.99 -14.34
N THR A 140 -8.96 -43.21 -13.44
CA THR A 140 -8.27 -44.51 -13.30
C THR A 140 -7.62 -44.56 -11.90
N TRP A 141 -8.38 -45.06 -10.92
CA TRP A 141 -7.86 -45.57 -9.66
C TRP A 141 -8.11 -47.08 -9.66
N GLY A 142 -7.05 -47.88 -9.62
CA GLY A 142 -7.17 -49.32 -9.36
C GLY A 142 -6.12 -50.19 -10.05
N SER A 143 -5.17 -50.65 -9.25
CA SER A 143 -4.40 -51.93 -9.35
C SER A 143 -3.63 -52.20 -10.65
N ILE A 144 -2.36 -52.60 -10.59
CA ILE A 144 -1.95 -53.94 -10.14
C ILE A 144 -0.53 -53.91 -9.57
N LYS A 145 -0.36 -54.77 -8.57
CA LYS A 145 0.85 -55.12 -7.84
C LYS A 145 1.86 -55.81 -8.77
N SER A 146 3.13 -55.45 -8.64
CA SER A 146 4.23 -56.37 -8.93
C SER A 146 5.18 -56.39 -7.74
N ALA A 147 5.11 -57.49 -7.00
CA ALA A 147 6.12 -57.88 -6.02
C ALA A 147 7.07 -58.85 -6.70
N THR A 148 8.38 -58.61 -6.67
CA THR A 148 9.36 -59.68 -6.51
C THR A 148 10.63 -59.12 -5.83
N SER A 149 11.06 -59.87 -4.81
CA SER A 149 12.24 -59.82 -3.93
C SER A 149 13.58 -59.53 -4.64
N SER A 150 14.70 -59.14 -4.02
CA SER A 150 15.21 -59.22 -2.64
C SER A 150 16.51 -58.39 -2.58
N ILE A 151 16.86 -57.86 -1.41
CA ILE A 151 18.21 -57.84 -0.79
C ILE A 151 18.24 -56.74 0.28
N LYS A 152 18.53 -57.17 1.51
CA LYS A 152 18.63 -56.35 2.71
C LYS A 152 19.81 -55.39 2.60
N ASN A 153 19.55 -54.09 2.73
CA ASN A 153 20.50 -53.13 3.28
C ASN A 153 19.77 -52.26 4.29
N THR A 154 19.79 -52.67 5.56
CA THR A 154 19.15 -52.02 6.72
C THR A 154 19.54 -50.53 6.85
N THR A 155 20.69 -50.15 6.31
CA THR A 155 21.21 -48.77 6.29
C THR A 155 20.45 -47.83 5.35
N GLN A 156 19.88 -48.33 4.24
CA GLN A 156 19.15 -47.49 3.28
C GLN A 156 17.71 -47.18 3.73
N HIS A 157 17.07 -48.09 4.47
CA HIS A 157 15.76 -47.80 5.07
C HIS A 157 15.86 -46.83 6.25
N ALA A 158 16.93 -46.91 7.04
CA ALA A 158 17.22 -45.89 8.06
C ALA A 158 17.50 -44.52 7.43
N ALA A 159 18.28 -44.44 6.34
CA ALA A 159 18.53 -43.20 5.62
C ALA A 159 17.27 -42.64 4.90
N ALA A 160 16.42 -43.50 4.35
CA ALA A 160 15.14 -43.11 3.76
C ALA A 160 14.16 -42.61 4.84
N MET A 161 14.02 -43.31 5.97
CA MET A 161 13.16 -42.87 7.06
C MET A 161 13.68 -41.60 7.75
N ALA A 162 14.99 -41.45 7.92
CA ALA A 162 15.60 -40.22 8.40
C ALA A 162 15.30 -39.06 7.43
N THR A 163 15.54 -39.21 6.12
CA THR A 163 15.22 -38.17 5.12
C THR A 163 13.73 -37.85 5.02
N TYR A 164 12.83 -38.80 5.22
CA TYR A 164 11.38 -38.54 5.33
C TYR A 164 11.03 -37.75 6.60
N GLN A 165 11.64 -38.06 7.74
CA GLN A 165 11.43 -37.30 8.98
C GLN A 165 11.95 -35.86 8.87
N VAL A 166 13.16 -35.63 8.33
CA VAL A 166 13.69 -34.26 8.12
C VAL A 166 12.90 -33.49 7.06
N LYS A 167 12.50 -34.12 5.94
CA LYS A 167 11.64 -33.48 4.93
C LYS A 167 10.23 -33.20 5.45
N SER A 168 9.70 -34.04 6.34
CA SER A 168 8.40 -33.80 6.98
C SER A 168 8.46 -32.67 8.00
N GLY A 169 9.58 -32.56 8.74
CA GLY A 169 9.87 -31.42 9.63
C GLY A 169 10.01 -30.13 8.84
N LEU A 170 10.84 -30.11 7.79
CA LEU A 170 11.04 -28.93 6.93
C LEU A 170 9.75 -28.46 6.24
N LYS A 171 8.92 -29.39 5.74
CA LYS A 171 7.61 -29.04 5.17
C LYS A 171 6.62 -28.52 6.22
N LYS A 172 6.69 -29.02 7.45
CA LYS A 172 5.88 -28.53 8.56
C LYS A 172 6.30 -27.11 8.95
N ASP A 173 7.61 -26.84 9.00
CA ASP A 173 8.16 -25.52 9.30
C ASP A 173 7.80 -24.49 8.22
N ILE A 174 7.91 -24.84 6.93
CA ILE A 174 7.48 -23.98 5.81
C ILE A 174 5.98 -23.65 5.93
N LYS A 175 5.15 -24.65 6.20
CA LYS A 175 3.69 -24.47 6.34
C LYS A 175 3.33 -23.61 7.56
N GLU A 176 4.04 -23.77 8.67
CA GLU A 176 3.83 -22.95 9.87
C GLU A 176 4.25 -21.49 9.63
N LYS A 177 5.32 -21.27 8.86
CA LYS A 177 5.77 -19.95 8.41
C LYS A 177 4.75 -19.28 7.48
N GLU A 178 4.28 -19.96 6.44
CA GLU A 178 3.22 -19.44 5.56
C GLU A 178 1.95 -19.07 6.34
N LYS A 179 1.60 -19.89 7.35
CA LYS A 179 0.45 -19.60 8.23
C LYS A 179 0.70 -18.39 9.12
N PHE A 180 1.93 -18.17 9.58
CA PHE A 180 2.31 -16.99 10.36
C PHE A 180 2.25 -15.73 9.49
N GLU A 181 2.89 -15.75 8.32
CA GLU A 181 2.85 -14.64 7.35
C GLU A 181 1.41 -14.28 6.98
N LYS A 182 0.59 -15.28 6.65
CA LYS A 182 -0.83 -15.07 6.36
C LYS A 182 -1.57 -14.38 7.51
N ARG A 183 -1.34 -14.78 8.76
CA ARG A 183 -1.98 -14.13 9.92
C ARG A 183 -1.59 -12.65 10.03
N ILE A 184 -0.32 -12.32 9.82
CA ILE A 184 0.13 -10.93 9.86
C ILE A 184 -0.52 -10.12 8.74
N LEU A 185 -0.55 -10.67 7.52
CA LEU A 185 -1.19 -10.04 6.37
C LEU A 185 -2.70 -9.83 6.56
N ASP A 186 -3.39 -10.84 7.10
CA ASP A 186 -4.82 -10.77 7.40
C ASP A 186 -5.10 -9.67 8.46
N GLU A 187 -4.28 -9.60 9.52
CA GLU A 187 -4.42 -8.55 10.55
C GLU A 187 -4.08 -7.14 10.02
N LEU A 188 -3.05 -6.99 9.18
CA LEU A 188 -2.76 -5.71 8.53
C LEU A 188 -3.94 -5.28 7.66
N SER A 189 -4.47 -6.19 6.84
CA SER A 189 -5.63 -5.90 5.99
C SER A 189 -6.84 -5.47 6.83
N ARG A 190 -7.08 -6.16 7.94
CA ARG A 190 -8.14 -5.85 8.90
C ARG A 190 -7.96 -4.49 9.55
N ILE A 191 -6.75 -4.17 10.01
CA ILE A 191 -6.45 -2.88 10.65
C ILE A 191 -6.75 -1.72 9.69
N PHE A 192 -6.39 -1.81 8.42
CA PHE A 192 -6.72 -0.76 7.45
C PHE A 192 -8.19 -0.69 7.05
N THR A 193 -8.89 -1.84 7.01
CA THR A 193 -10.26 -1.92 6.47
C THR A 193 -11.34 -1.72 7.54
N ASP A 194 -11.13 -2.25 8.75
CA ASP A 194 -12.17 -2.31 9.79
C ASP A 194 -12.11 -1.11 10.76
N THR A 195 -10.95 -0.47 10.90
CA THR A 195 -10.73 0.53 11.97
C THR A 195 -10.94 1.97 11.53
N ASP A 196 -11.00 2.23 10.22
CA ASP A 196 -11.12 3.58 9.65
C ASP A 196 -10.08 4.59 10.20
N SER A 197 -8.90 4.11 10.61
CA SER A 197 -7.99 4.89 11.46
C SER A 197 -6.81 5.53 10.72
N PHE A 198 -6.65 5.33 9.40
CA PHE A 198 -5.45 5.76 8.68
C PHE A 198 -5.74 6.84 7.65
N TYR A 199 -4.96 7.91 7.72
CA TYR A 199 -5.17 9.11 6.92
C TYR A 199 -3.86 9.65 6.37
N PHE A 200 -3.94 10.30 5.21
CA PHE A 200 -2.84 11.06 4.62
C PHE A 200 -3.39 12.25 3.83
N CYS A 201 -2.51 13.21 3.53
CA CYS A 201 -2.88 14.35 2.71
C CYS A 201 -2.49 14.11 1.25
N VAL A 202 -3.39 14.49 0.33
CA VAL A 202 -3.14 14.45 -1.10
C VAL A 202 -2.28 15.64 -1.50
N GLY A 203 -1.32 15.41 -2.39
CA GLY A 203 -0.50 16.44 -2.99
C GLY A 203 0.47 15.85 -4.01
N PRO A 204 1.34 16.69 -4.60
CA PRO A 204 2.41 16.21 -5.46
C PRO A 204 3.32 15.21 -4.70
N PRO A 205 3.82 14.15 -5.36
CA PRO A 205 4.79 13.22 -4.78
C PRO A 205 5.93 13.97 -4.06
N GLY A 206 6.33 13.49 -2.88
CA GLY A 206 7.41 14.08 -2.07
C GLY A 206 7.16 15.50 -1.54
N SER A 207 6.01 16.11 -1.82
CA SER A 207 5.70 17.45 -1.33
C SER A 207 5.43 17.46 0.16
N LYS A 208 5.95 18.47 0.86
CA LYS A 208 5.56 18.77 2.26
C LYS A 208 4.07 19.04 2.43
N GLN A 209 3.36 19.38 1.35
CA GLN A 209 1.91 19.53 1.39
C GLN A 209 1.22 18.20 1.78
N CYS A 210 1.86 17.05 1.56
CA CYS A 210 1.31 15.74 1.92
C CYS A 210 1.44 15.40 3.43
N ASP A 211 2.01 16.29 4.25
CA ASP A 211 2.28 16.01 5.66
C ASP A 211 1.09 16.32 6.60
N LEU A 212 0.54 15.30 7.26
CA LEU A 212 -0.46 15.41 8.34
C LEU A 212 0.10 15.19 9.75
N THR A 213 1.40 14.93 9.88
CA THR A 213 2.03 14.63 11.18
C THR A 213 2.15 15.86 12.07
N ASN A 214 2.24 17.04 11.47
CA ASN A 214 2.27 18.32 12.16
C ASN A 214 0.89 18.98 12.25
N CYS A 215 0.62 19.70 13.34
CA CYS A 215 -0.56 20.56 13.41
C CYS A 215 -0.42 21.79 12.49
N LEU A 216 -1.54 22.37 12.05
CA LEU A 216 -1.55 23.55 11.17
C LEU A 216 -0.78 24.75 11.76
N GLN A 217 -0.71 24.87 13.09
CA GLN A 217 0.05 25.92 13.77
C GLN A 217 1.57 25.71 13.71
N LYS A 218 2.03 24.46 13.60
CA LYS A 218 3.46 24.10 13.52
C LYS A 218 3.93 23.85 12.08
N GLN A 219 3.01 23.82 11.11
CA GLN A 219 3.34 23.74 9.69
C GLN A 219 3.91 25.07 9.21
N SER A 220 5.19 25.29 9.49
CA SER A 220 6.01 26.24 8.77
C SER A 220 6.65 25.56 7.56
N PRO A 221 7.10 26.31 6.53
CA PRO A 221 7.86 25.76 5.41
C PRO A 221 9.09 24.96 5.85
N ASP A 222 9.67 25.31 7.00
CA ASP A 222 10.87 24.69 7.57
C ASP A 222 10.55 23.51 8.52
N ALA A 223 9.27 23.27 8.81
CA ALA A 223 8.89 22.16 9.68
C ALA A 223 9.30 20.81 9.05
N SER A 224 9.92 19.97 9.86
CA SER A 224 10.19 18.57 9.57
C SER A 224 8.96 17.73 9.91
N ILE A 225 8.83 16.57 9.27
CA ILE A 225 7.81 15.56 9.62
C ILE A 225 7.93 15.21 11.12
N ASP A 226 6.81 15.16 11.83
CA ASP A 226 6.76 14.78 13.25
C ASP A 226 6.78 13.26 13.39
N ASP A 227 7.93 12.73 13.80
CA ASP A 227 8.20 11.30 13.95
C ASP A 227 7.19 10.55 14.84
N ARG A 228 6.59 11.26 15.81
CA ARG A 228 5.62 10.71 16.76
C ARG A 228 4.32 10.29 16.07
N PHE A 229 3.99 10.93 14.96
CA PHE A 229 2.76 10.70 14.19
C PHE A 229 3.02 10.09 12.81
N PHE A 230 4.27 9.98 12.35
CA PHE A 230 4.62 9.34 11.07
C PHE A 230 4.53 7.81 11.14
N TRP A 231 3.32 7.26 11.17
CA TRP A 231 3.04 5.86 11.48
C TRP A 231 3.89 4.85 10.67
N ASN A 232 3.93 4.98 9.35
CA ASN A 232 4.63 4.06 8.43
C ASN A 232 6.13 4.33 8.24
N LYS A 233 6.75 5.21 9.03
CA LYS A 233 8.18 5.58 8.89
C LYS A 233 9.12 4.37 8.73
N TYR A 234 8.95 3.35 9.58
CA TYR A 234 9.83 2.18 9.57
C TYR A 234 9.63 1.30 8.32
N MET A 235 8.42 1.28 7.76
CA MET A 235 8.15 0.55 6.52
C MET A 235 8.78 1.25 5.31
N LEU A 236 9.02 2.55 5.40
CA LEU A 236 9.68 3.35 4.37
C LEU A 236 11.19 3.49 4.60
N LYS A 237 11.77 2.77 5.57
CA LYS A 237 13.16 2.93 5.99
C LYS A 237 14.13 2.90 4.80
N ASP A 238 14.05 1.86 3.97
CA ASP A 238 14.95 1.69 2.82
C ASP A 238 14.85 2.86 1.84
N ILE A 239 13.65 3.41 1.64
CA ILE A 239 13.40 4.53 0.73
C ILE A 239 13.93 5.84 1.32
N ILE A 240 13.71 6.06 2.62
CA ILE A 240 14.19 7.26 3.33
C ILE A 240 15.72 7.26 3.40
N GLU A 241 16.34 6.11 3.65
CA GLU A 241 17.79 5.97 3.81
C GLU A 241 18.55 6.08 2.48
N MET A 242 17.90 5.87 1.32
CA MET A 242 18.50 6.16 0.01
C MET A 242 18.95 7.63 -0.14
N ASN A 243 18.32 8.55 0.60
CA ASN A 243 18.64 9.99 0.60
C ASN A 243 18.76 10.58 -0.83
N ASN A 244 17.77 10.26 -1.68
CA ASN A 244 17.70 10.64 -3.09
C ASN A 244 16.38 11.40 -3.32
N GLU A 245 16.42 12.52 -4.05
CA GLU A 245 15.22 13.31 -4.38
C GLU A 245 14.13 12.49 -5.11
N LEU A 246 14.53 11.58 -6.00
CA LEU A 246 13.60 10.68 -6.69
C LEU A 246 12.93 9.70 -5.73
N ALA A 247 13.64 9.25 -4.69
CA ALA A 247 13.10 8.38 -3.64
C ALA A 247 12.21 9.17 -2.67
N ASN A 248 12.55 10.42 -2.37
CA ASN A 248 11.75 11.31 -1.52
C ASN A 248 10.33 11.53 -2.08
N ALA A 249 10.16 11.49 -3.41
CA ALA A 249 8.84 11.51 -4.06
C ALA A 249 7.88 10.42 -3.57
N TRP A 250 8.41 9.31 -3.04
CA TRP A 250 7.65 8.15 -2.56
C TRP A 250 7.38 8.16 -1.07
N VAL A 251 7.95 9.11 -0.32
CA VAL A 251 7.75 9.22 1.11
C VAL A 251 6.36 9.81 1.37
N LEU A 252 5.43 8.95 1.78
CA LEU A 252 4.06 9.33 2.12
C LEU A 252 3.84 9.19 3.64
N PRO A 253 3.78 10.31 4.40
CA PRO A 253 3.46 10.26 5.82
C PRO A 253 2.01 9.87 6.06
N ILE A 254 1.80 8.70 6.68
CA ILE A 254 0.50 8.24 7.13
C ILE A 254 0.39 8.48 8.63
N ILE A 255 -0.74 9.03 9.07
CA ILE A 255 -1.10 9.14 10.48
C ILE A 255 -2.11 8.05 10.86
N GLN A 256 -2.06 7.63 12.11
CA GLN A 256 -3.10 6.80 12.72
C GLN A 256 -3.91 7.64 13.70
N GLY A 257 -5.23 7.51 13.69
CA GLY A 257 -6.13 8.23 14.59
C GLY A 257 -7.50 8.41 13.97
N TYR A 258 -8.01 9.63 14.04
CA TYR A 258 -9.32 10.01 13.53
C TYR A 258 -9.25 11.42 12.97
N VAL A 259 -9.73 11.60 11.74
CA VAL A 259 -9.86 12.93 11.14
C VAL A 259 -11.27 13.09 10.62
N GLN A 260 -11.93 14.18 11.03
CA GLN A 260 -13.23 14.59 10.54
C GLN A 260 -13.21 16.08 10.21
N ILE A 261 -13.68 16.42 9.02
CA ILE A 261 -13.75 17.80 8.54
C ILE A 261 -15.22 18.08 8.24
N GLU A 262 -15.81 19.04 8.96
CA GLU A 262 -17.21 19.39 8.81
C GLU A 262 -17.37 20.88 8.49
N HIS A 263 -18.32 21.16 7.60
CA HIS A 263 -18.64 22.53 7.18
C HIS A 263 -19.81 23.04 8.02
N CYS A 264 -19.56 24.00 8.90
CA CYS A 264 -20.58 24.53 9.80
C CYS A 264 -20.93 25.97 9.44
N ASN A 265 -22.16 26.21 9.02
CA ASN A 265 -22.67 27.57 8.87
C ASN A 265 -23.04 28.10 10.27
N LEU A 266 -22.32 29.11 10.74
CA LEU A 266 -22.66 29.78 11.99
C LEU A 266 -23.54 30.99 11.68
N GLU A 267 -24.79 30.94 12.11
CA GLU A 267 -25.65 32.12 12.08
C GLU A 267 -25.19 33.07 13.19
N VAL A 268 -24.43 34.08 12.79
CA VAL A 268 -23.99 35.15 13.70
C VAL A 268 -25.06 36.23 13.72
N ASP A 269 -25.41 36.73 14.90
CA ASP A 269 -26.39 37.81 15.07
C ASP A 269 -26.04 39.00 14.13
N PRO A 270 -26.92 39.33 13.17
CA PRO A 270 -26.69 40.43 12.24
C PRO A 270 -26.45 41.77 12.95
N LEU A 271 -27.00 41.96 14.15
CA LEU A 271 -26.85 43.18 14.93
C LEU A 271 -25.46 43.31 15.56
N ALA A 272 -24.75 42.21 15.76
CA ALA A 272 -23.40 42.20 16.33
C ALA A 272 -22.29 42.19 15.27
N PHE A 273 -22.52 41.61 14.07
CA PHE A 273 -21.46 41.37 13.09
C PHE A 273 -21.79 41.70 11.62
N GLY A 274 -23.00 42.18 11.31
CA GLY A 274 -23.33 42.84 10.03
C GLY A 274 -23.57 41.93 8.81
N SER A 275 -23.23 40.64 8.84
CA SER A 275 -23.53 39.67 7.76
C SER A 275 -23.45 38.20 8.23
N GLN A 276 -24.14 37.30 7.51
CA GLN A 276 -23.97 35.84 7.68
C GLN A 276 -22.51 35.45 7.43
N MET A 277 -21.94 34.62 8.31
CA MET A 277 -20.57 34.13 8.23
C MET A 277 -20.56 32.59 8.22
N THR A 278 -19.98 31.99 7.18
CA THR A 278 -19.70 30.55 7.17
C THR A 278 -18.33 30.30 7.80
N GLU A 279 -18.25 29.40 8.79
CA GLU A 279 -16.97 28.96 9.40
C GLU A 279 -16.68 27.49 9.05
N PHE A 280 -15.41 27.08 9.15
CA PHE A 280 -14.99 25.70 8.90
C PHE A 280 -14.53 25.10 10.22
N ILE A 281 -15.06 23.92 10.57
CA ILE A 281 -14.67 23.23 11.80
C ILE A 281 -13.92 21.97 11.41
N THR A 282 -12.62 21.94 11.69
CA THR A 282 -11.78 20.76 11.49
C THR A 282 -11.52 20.11 12.84
N ILE A 283 -11.87 18.83 12.98
CA ILE A 283 -11.60 18.06 14.20
C ILE A 283 -10.67 16.90 13.81
N GLY A 284 -9.43 16.95 14.28
CA GLY A 284 -8.43 15.91 14.04
C GLY A 284 -7.86 15.39 15.34
N HIS A 285 -7.93 14.08 15.56
CA HIS A 285 -7.36 13.38 16.70
C HIS A 285 -6.28 12.41 16.21
N ASN A 286 -5.01 12.72 16.44
CA ASN A 286 -3.91 11.83 16.08
C ASN A 286 -3.52 10.95 17.26
N GLN A 287 -3.44 9.63 17.07
CA GLN A 287 -2.82 8.74 18.05
C GLN A 287 -1.31 8.73 17.80
N SER A 288 -0.49 9.08 18.79
CA SER A 288 0.95 8.90 18.65
C SER A 288 1.30 7.42 18.82
N LYS A 289 2.43 7.01 18.23
CA LYS A 289 2.93 5.62 18.27
C LYS A 289 3.13 5.08 19.69
N GLU A 290 3.31 5.96 20.67
CA GLU A 290 3.65 5.60 22.05
C GLU A 290 2.55 5.99 23.06
N GLN A 291 1.72 7.02 22.78
CA GLN A 291 0.60 7.50 23.61
C GLN A 291 -0.47 8.25 22.79
N ALA A 292 -1.77 8.12 23.11
CA ALA A 292 -2.81 8.93 22.44
C ALA A 292 -2.70 10.43 22.83
N GLN A 293 -2.62 11.33 21.85
CA GLN A 293 -2.68 12.79 22.08
C GLN A 293 -3.83 13.40 21.28
N SER A 294 -4.90 13.79 21.96
CA SER A 294 -6.01 14.51 21.34
C SER A 294 -5.63 15.98 21.11
N TRP A 295 -5.91 16.51 19.93
CA TRP A 295 -5.83 17.94 19.66
C TRP A 295 -7.19 18.42 19.13
N TYR A 296 -7.58 19.63 19.48
CA TYR A 296 -8.78 20.28 18.95
C TYR A 296 -8.34 21.59 18.29
N GLN A 297 -8.72 21.81 17.03
CA GLN A 297 -8.37 23.05 16.35
C GLN A 297 -9.60 23.67 15.67
N VAL A 298 -10.28 24.57 16.36
CA VAL A 298 -11.28 25.47 15.76
C VAL A 298 -10.52 26.60 15.08
N GLN A 299 -10.74 26.81 13.77
CA GLN A 299 -10.09 27.90 13.01
C GLN A 299 -11.12 28.74 12.26
N LYS A 300 -11.07 30.05 12.49
CA LYS A 300 -11.98 31.02 11.88
C LYS A 300 -11.38 31.52 10.57
N LYS A 301 -12.03 31.23 9.43
CA LYS A 301 -11.67 31.83 8.14
C LYS A 301 -12.75 32.83 7.74
N ARG A 302 -12.41 34.13 7.79
CA ARG A 302 -13.31 35.21 7.38
C ARG A 302 -13.29 35.33 5.85
N ILE A 303 -14.26 34.76 5.16
CA ILE A 303 -14.43 34.97 3.72
C ILE A 303 -15.21 36.28 3.53
N GLY A 304 -14.50 37.40 3.43
CA GLY A 304 -15.08 38.66 3.00
C GLY A 304 -15.37 38.61 1.50
N ARG A 305 -16.62 38.88 1.10
CA ARG A 305 -16.93 39.19 -0.30
C ARG A 305 -16.19 40.47 -0.66
N ARG A 306 -15.24 40.38 -1.60
CA ARG A 306 -14.68 41.55 -2.26
C ARG A 306 -15.77 42.07 -3.21
N TRP A 307 -16.31 43.24 -2.91
CA TRP A 307 -17.15 44.00 -3.82
C TRP A 307 -16.29 44.56 -4.96
#